data_AF-A0A6M7UIW3-F1
#
_entry.id   AF-A0A6M7UIW3-F1
#
_cell.length_a   1.000
_cell.length_b   1.000
_cell.length_c   1.000
_cell.angle_alpha   90.00
_cell.angle_beta   90.00
_cell.angle_gamma   90.00
#
_symmetry.space_group_name_H-M   'P 1'
#
loop_
_entity.id
_entity.type
_entity.pdbx_description
1 polymer ?
#
loop_
_entity_poly.entity_id
_entity_poly.type
_entity_poly.pdbx_seq_one_letter_code
_entity_poly.pdbx_strand_id
1 'polypeptide(L)'
;MDEIVPVILGAVLGVLVWCTSVGWMRSVLAVLAILAAGIFATILSGEIQLSWLYFLIDFSEAGLGLVIGIALVRYFRRSWTANTSVRN
;
A
#
# COMPACT_ATOMS: atom_id res chain seq x y z
N MET A 1 -1.00 -11.76 15.46
CA MET A 1 -0.54 -10.57 16.22
C MET A 1 -0.62 -9.41 15.25
N ASP A 2 -1.46 -8.40 15.50
CA ASP A 2 -1.73 -7.24 14.62
C ASP A 2 -1.44 -7.42 13.12
N GLU A 3 -2.09 -8.43 12.49
CA GLU A 3 -2.06 -8.70 11.03
C GLU A 3 -2.56 -7.50 10.20
N ILE A 4 -3.14 -6.50 10.85
CA ILE A 4 -3.61 -5.28 10.21
C ILE A 4 -2.49 -4.28 9.92
N VAL A 5 -1.34 -4.37 10.61
CA VAL A 5 -0.19 -3.46 10.46
C VAL A 5 0.36 -3.45 9.03
N PRO A 6 0.72 -4.59 8.42
CA PRO A 6 1.21 -4.61 7.04
C PRO A 6 0.16 -4.05 6.06
N VAL A 7 -1.12 -4.34 6.27
CA VAL A 7 -2.21 -3.81 5.43
C VAL A 7 -2.32 -2.28 5.53
N ILE A 8 -2.30 -1.71 6.73
CA ILE A 8 -2.38 -0.27 6.95
C ILE A 8 -1.16 0.43 6.35
N LEU A 9 0.05 -0.10 6.60
CA LEU A 9 1.29 0.44 6.02
C LEU A 9 1.26 0.40 4.49
N GLY A 10 0.86 -0.74 3.92
CA GLY A 10 0.66 -0.89 2.49
C GLY A 10 -0.29 0.18 1.94
N ALA A 11 -1.44 0.40 2.57
CA ALA A 11 -2.44 1.36 2.13
C ALA A 11 -1.92 2.80 2.17
N VAL A 12 -1.28 3.21 3.27
CA VAL A 12 -0.69 4.55 3.40
C VAL A 12 0.37 4.77 2.33
N LEU A 13 1.27 3.81 2.14
CA LEU A 13 2.31 3.91 1.10
C LEU A 13 1.71 3.91 -0.31
N GLY A 14 0.67 3.12 -0.56
CA GLY A 14 -0.04 3.10 -1.84
C GLY A 14 -0.66 4.45 -2.19
N VAL A 15 -1.26 5.14 -1.21
CA VAL A 15 -1.75 6.52 -1.35
C VAL A 15 -0.59 7.46 -1.67
N LEU A 16 0.49 7.41 -0.89
CA LEU A 16 1.64 8.28 -1.07
C LEU A 16 2.28 8.11 -2.45
N VAL A 17 2.60 6.87 -2.84
CA VAL A 17 3.18 6.55 -4.14
C VAL A 17 2.31 7.07 -5.28
N TRP A 18 1.00 6.85 -5.21
CA TRP A 18 0.09 7.30 -6.27
C TRP A 18 -0.04 8.83 -6.35
N CYS A 19 0.09 9.53 -5.21
CA CYS A 19 0.02 10.98 -5.13
C CYS A 19 1.33 11.67 -5.54
N THR A 20 2.50 11.10 -5.25
CA THR A 20 3.80 11.77 -5.42
C THR A 20 4.56 11.38 -6.69
N SER A 21 4.20 10.28 -7.34
CA SER A 21 4.97 9.74 -8.47
C SER A 21 4.14 9.53 -9.72
N VAL A 22 4.80 9.56 -10.89
CA VAL A 22 4.20 9.35 -12.21
C VAL A 22 5.09 8.47 -13.08
N GLY A 23 4.50 7.79 -14.08
CA GLY A 23 5.24 6.96 -15.04
C GLY A 23 5.89 5.72 -14.40
N TRP A 24 7.04 5.32 -14.92
CA TRP A 24 7.77 4.11 -14.49
C TRP A 24 8.23 4.17 -13.02
N MET A 25 8.55 5.37 -12.53
CA MET A 25 8.97 5.61 -11.14
C MET A 25 7.90 5.15 -10.14
N ARG A 26 6.62 5.26 -10.52
CA ARG A 26 5.51 4.80 -9.68
C ARG A 26 5.54 3.30 -9.44
N SER A 27 5.83 2.51 -10.48
CA SER A 27 5.91 1.06 -10.35
C SER A 27 7.08 0.65 -9.47
N VAL A 28 8.24 1.31 -9.63
CA VAL A 28 9.41 1.06 -8.78
C VAL A 28 9.12 1.39 -7.32
N LEU A 29 8.54 2.57 -7.05
CA LEU A 29 8.19 3.00 -5.70
C LEU A 29 7.10 2.12 -5.07
N ALA A 30 6.17 1.58 -5.86
CA ALA A 30 5.17 0.64 -5.37
C ALA A 30 5.81 -0.68 -4.92
N VAL A 31 6.74 -1.23 -5.71
CA VAL A 31 7.46 -2.46 -5.32
C VAL A 31 8.29 -2.23 -4.06
N LEU A 32 9.03 -1.10 -4.00
CA LEU A 32 9.81 -0.74 -2.83
C LEU A 32 8.93 -0.52 -1.59
N ALA A 33 7.74 0.06 -1.75
CA ALA A 33 6.79 0.26 -0.67
C ALA A 33 6.30 -1.07 -0.07
N ILE A 34 5.96 -2.05 -0.90
CA ILE A 34 5.52 -3.38 -0.42
C ILE A 34 6.67 -4.08 0.29
N LEU A 35 7.88 -4.05 -0.28
CA LEU A 35 9.07 -4.62 0.36
C LEU A 35 9.35 -3.97 1.71
N ALA A 36 9.34 -2.64 1.78
CA ALA A 36 9.60 -1.92 3.03
C ALA A 36 8.53 -2.21 4.08
N ALA A 37 7.25 -2.21 3.71
CA ALA A 37 6.15 -2.50 4.63
C ALA A 37 6.19 -3.95 5.14
N GLY A 38 6.41 -4.93 4.25
CA GLY A 38 6.53 -6.34 4.64
C GLY A 38 7.72 -6.58 5.56
N ILE A 39 8.91 -6.09 5.21
CA ILE A 39 10.11 -6.20 6.06
C ILE A 39 9.87 -5.57 7.44
N PHE A 40 9.29 -4.36 7.47
CA PHE A 40 9.06 -3.64 8.71
C PHE A 40 8.04 -4.36 9.62
N ALA A 41 6.96 -4.91 9.03
CA ALA A 41 5.97 -5.70 9.75
C ALA A 41 6.59 -6.97 10.35
N THR A 42 7.39 -7.72 9.58
CA THR A 42 8.01 -8.96 10.07
C THR A 42 9.08 -8.72 11.14
N ILE A 43 9.78 -7.59 11.08
CA ILE A 43 10.72 -7.18 12.13
C ILE A 43 9.94 -6.82 13.41
N LEU A 44 8.85 -6.05 13.28
CA LEU A 44 8.02 -5.64 14.41
C LEU A 44 7.34 -6.82 15.11
N SER A 45 6.89 -7.82 14.35
CA SER A 45 6.27 -9.02 14.92
C SER A 45 7.28 -9.92 15.62
N GLY A 46 8.59 -9.76 15.33
CA GLY A 46 9.65 -10.63 15.86
C GLY A 46 9.64 -12.04 15.26
N GLU A 47 8.78 -12.29 14.27
CA GLU A 47 8.53 -13.61 13.70
C GLU A 47 9.56 -14.03 12.64
N ILE A 48 10.48 -13.13 12.28
CA ILE A 48 11.63 -13.44 11.39
C ILE A 48 12.44 -14.65 11.86
N GLN A 49 12.46 -14.90 13.18
CA GLN A 49 13.19 -16.03 13.77
C GLN A 49 12.44 -17.36 13.67
N LEU A 50 11.13 -17.33 13.40
CA LEU A 50 10.27 -18.52 13.35
C LEU A 50 10.24 -19.16 11.96
N SER A 51 9.94 -18.37 10.92
CA SER A 51 9.85 -18.88 9.55
C SER A 51 9.82 -17.76 8.51
N TRP A 52 10.44 -18.01 7.36
CA TRP A 52 10.33 -17.17 6.16
C TRP A 52 8.89 -17.07 5.63
N LEU A 53 7.98 -17.94 6.06
CA LEU A 53 6.58 -17.90 5.68
C LEU A 53 5.88 -16.62 6.18
N TYR A 54 6.21 -16.16 7.39
CA TYR A 54 5.61 -14.95 7.97
C TYR A 54 5.95 -13.70 7.15
N PHE A 55 7.17 -13.63 6.62
CA PHE A 55 7.55 -12.58 5.69
C PHE A 55 6.70 -12.57 4.42
N LEU A 56 6.40 -13.74 3.85
CA LEU A 56 5.55 -13.83 2.65
C LEU A 56 4.11 -13.39 2.93
N ILE A 57 3.59 -13.72 4.13
CA ILE A 57 2.26 -13.30 4.58
C ILE A 57 2.23 -11.77 4.71
N ASP A 58 3.14 -11.18 5.49
CA ASP A 58 3.24 -9.73 5.67
C ASP A 58 3.44 -8.98 4.34
N PHE A 59 4.24 -9.55 3.44
CA PHE A 59 4.45 -9.00 2.10
C PHE A 59 3.16 -9.01 1.26
N SER A 60 2.38 -10.10 1.32
CA SER A 60 1.11 -10.21 0.61
C SER A 60 0.05 -9.26 1.16
N GLU A 61 0.01 -9.08 2.48
CA GLU A 61 -0.87 -8.16 3.19
C GLU A 61 -0.53 -6.70 2.89
N ALA A 62 0.76 -6.36 2.89
CA ALA A 62 1.24 -5.05 2.43
C ALA A 62 0.88 -4.78 0.97
N GLY A 63 0.96 -5.80 0.11
CA GLY A 63 0.53 -5.73 -1.29
C GLY A 63 -0.96 -5.42 -1.43
N LEU A 64 -1.81 -6.12 -0.67
CA LEU A 64 -3.25 -5.86 -0.60
C LEU A 64 -3.55 -4.44 -0.13
N GLY A 65 -2.89 -4.01 0.96
CA GLY A 65 -2.96 -2.65 1.47
C GLY A 65 -2.66 -1.63 0.38
N LEU A 66 -1.55 -1.80 -0.34
CA LEU A 66 -1.14 -0.88 -1.40
C LEU A 66 -2.18 -0.76 -2.51
N VAL A 67 -2.78 -1.88 -2.94
CA VAL A 67 -3.86 -1.87 -3.93
C VAL A 67 -5.07 -1.10 -3.43
N ILE A 68 -5.46 -1.28 -2.16
CA ILE A 68 -6.56 -0.54 -1.52
C ILE A 68 -6.25 0.96 -1.52
N GLY A 69 -5.04 1.36 -1.11
CA GLY A 69 -4.61 2.76 -1.10
C GLY A 69 -4.70 3.42 -2.48
N ILE A 70 -4.22 2.71 -3.51
CA ILE A 70 -4.32 3.18 -4.91
C ILE A 70 -5.79 3.30 -5.35
N ALA A 71 -6.61 2.30 -5.03
CA ALA A 71 -8.03 2.29 -5.37
C ALA A 71 -8.77 3.46 -4.74
N LEU A 72 -8.48 3.78 -3.48
CA LEU A 72 -9.04 4.94 -2.77
C LEU A 72 -8.69 6.25 -3.49
N VAL A 73 -7.42 6.49 -3.84
CA VAL A 73 -7.05 7.72 -4.54
C VAL A 73 -7.75 7.82 -5.91
N ARG A 74 -7.88 6.70 -6.62
CA ARG A 74 -8.61 6.66 -7.89
C ARG A 74 -10.09 6.95 -7.73
N TYR A 75 -10.72 6.37 -6.70
CA TYR A 75 -12.12 6.59 -6.38
C TYR A 75 -12.38 8.07 -6.07
N PHE A 76 -11.61 8.68 -5.16
CA PHE A 76 -11.78 10.09 -4.81
C PHE A 76 -11.53 11.03 -5.99
N ARG A 77 -10.51 10.77 -6.83
CA ARG A 77 -10.27 11.58 -8.03
C ARG A 77 -11.43 11.52 -9.03
N ARG A 78 -12.03 10.34 -9.25
CA ARG A 78 -13.20 10.18 -10.12
C ARG A 78 -14.42 10.90 -9.57
N SER A 79 -14.69 10.76 -8.27
CA SER A 79 -15.84 11.41 -7.62
C SER A 79 -15.74 12.94 -7.66
N TRP A 80 -14.52 13.48 -7.55
CA TRP A 80 -14.29 14.92 -7.63
C TRP A 80 -14.58 15.48 -9.04
N THR A 81 -14.13 14.78 -10.09
CA THR A 81 -14.41 15.19 -11.49
C THR A 81 -15.88 15.09 -11.88
N ALA A 82 -16.62 14.12 -11.33
CA ALA A 82 -18.05 14.00 -11.60
C ALA A 82 -18.84 15.18 -11.01
N ASN A 83 -18.48 15.61 -9.79
CA ASN A 83 -19.20 16.66 -9.08
C ASN A 83 -18.97 18.07 -9.66
N THR A 84 -17.82 18.33 -10.30
CA THR A 84 -17.55 19.61 -10.96
C THR A 84 -18.29 19.76 -12.30
N SER A 85 -18.55 18.67 -13.01
CA SER A 85 -19.31 18.70 -14.28
C SER A 85 -20.80 19.00 -14.11
N VAL A 86 -21.36 18.74 -12.94
CA VAL A 86 -22.79 18.99 -12.63
C VAL A 86 -23.06 20.43 -12.19
N ARG A 87 -22.00 21.18 -11.83
CA ARG A 87 -22.11 22.55 -11.31
C ARG A 87 -21.88 23.67 -12.35
N ASN A 88 -21.48 23.32 -13.56
CA ASN A 88 -21.30 24.25 -14.68
C ASN A 88 -22.42 24.06 -15.71
#